data_AF-A0AAU8MYF3-F1
#
_entry.id   AF-A0AAU8MYF3-F1
#
_cell.length_a   1.000
_cell.length_b   1.000
_cell.length_c   1.000
_cell.angle_alpha   90.00
_cell.angle_beta   90.00
_cell.angle_gamma   90.00
#
_symmetry.space_group_name_H-M   'P 1'
#
loop_
_entity.id
_entity.type
_entity.pdbx_description
1 polymer ?
#
loop_
_entity_poly.entity_id
_entity_poly.type
_entity_poly.pdbx_seq_one_letter_code
_entity_poly.pdbx_strand_id
1 'polypeptide(L)'
;MSVSSRSSAHRLRLLDYWWLLELFSPQQVPKRTRPAAPGDWSQVIEWMPGQPLPWETLVPVVSDGKRFVWRHTLYLGVYDLENAYQYLHRAFTNDRDAFDERPGGISACAGVQVDGDGQLVPGSAVLSTSLWAVARLAARSQRPSSSWITEFDAAAHRFAEMADCGEASPSALTAVAHRVSGIDAVDELASERVVIKSDRVRDREAGQVDTDFLNSFFLSDLATVREDIRAGRCPVALASYLTESGPHGSAPAADARTDVMKDDDDVNAGVGAHRIPAGRWSSAPQHTLALRQQLAVNQALDDLAPTHGLMGVNGPPGTGKTTMLRDIVAGNVVERARRLAALERAEDAFVGQPLRWIAGKYERVVHRLREELTGFEMVVASANNKAVENVSAEIPGAGAIDERWRGRTDYFSDIASALLTASANGGEDDDGGP
;
A
#
# COMPACT_ATOMS: atom_id res chain seq x y z
N MET A 1 -33.25 -14.98 -8.35
CA MET A 1 -31.99 -14.48 -7.75
C MET A 1 -32.34 -13.42 -6.71
N SER A 2 -31.91 -13.60 -5.46
CA SER A 2 -32.18 -12.65 -4.37
C SER A 2 -31.38 -11.36 -4.55
N VAL A 3 -31.84 -10.25 -3.97
CA VAL A 3 -31.15 -8.94 -4.03
C VAL A 3 -29.70 -9.04 -3.54
N SER A 4 -29.45 -9.85 -2.50
CA SER A 4 -28.10 -10.15 -1.99
C SER A 4 -27.18 -10.81 -3.04
N SER A 5 -27.70 -11.78 -3.82
CA SER A 5 -26.93 -12.42 -4.89
C SER A 5 -26.56 -11.48 -6.05
N ARG A 6 -27.43 -10.50 -6.36
CA ARG A 6 -27.16 -9.50 -7.42
C ARG A 6 -26.12 -8.48 -6.97
N SER A 7 -26.22 -8.04 -5.73
CA SER A 7 -25.27 -7.10 -5.11
C SER A 7 -23.85 -7.70 -5.03
N SER A 8 -23.74 -8.98 -4.67
CA SER A 8 -22.45 -9.68 -4.66
C SER A 8 -21.85 -9.84 -6.06
N ALA A 9 -22.68 -10.17 -7.06
CA ALA A 9 -22.22 -10.28 -8.44
C ALA A 9 -21.74 -8.94 -9.01
N HIS A 10 -22.37 -7.82 -8.65
CA HIS A 10 -21.92 -6.48 -9.06
C HIS A 10 -20.54 -6.16 -8.46
N ARG A 11 -20.37 -6.35 -7.15
CA ARG A 11 -19.08 -6.12 -6.47
C ARG A 11 -17.95 -6.93 -7.09
N LEU A 12 -18.21 -8.21 -7.37
CA LEU A 12 -17.22 -9.08 -8.01
C LEU A 12 -16.82 -8.58 -9.40
N ARG A 13 -17.77 -8.08 -10.22
CA ARG A 13 -17.43 -7.50 -11.53
C ARG A 13 -16.55 -6.25 -11.42
N LEU A 14 -16.82 -5.36 -10.46
CA LEU A 14 -15.98 -4.18 -10.21
C LEU A 14 -14.57 -4.59 -9.80
N LEU A 15 -14.45 -5.53 -8.86
CA LEU A 15 -13.14 -6.03 -8.42
C LEU A 15 -12.41 -6.81 -9.51
N ASP A 16 -13.13 -7.58 -10.34
CA ASP A 16 -12.55 -8.26 -11.51
C ASP A 16 -12.00 -7.22 -12.51
N TYR A 17 -12.69 -6.09 -12.69
CA TYR A 17 -12.22 -4.99 -13.52
C TYR A 17 -10.98 -4.30 -12.94
N TRP A 18 -10.97 -3.95 -11.65
CA TRP A 18 -9.79 -3.36 -11.01
C TRP A 18 -8.61 -4.31 -11.03
N TRP A 19 -8.84 -5.58 -10.71
CA TRP A 19 -7.79 -6.60 -10.78
C TRP A 19 -7.23 -6.73 -12.20
N LEU A 20 -8.09 -6.65 -13.23
CA LEU A 20 -7.65 -6.63 -14.62
C LEU A 20 -6.78 -5.40 -14.94
N LEU A 21 -7.16 -4.21 -14.47
CA LEU A 21 -6.37 -3.00 -14.66
C LEU A 21 -4.97 -3.16 -14.05
N GLU A 22 -4.91 -3.65 -12.80
CA GLU A 22 -3.65 -3.88 -12.10
C GLU A 22 -2.82 -5.00 -12.75
N LEU A 23 -3.46 -5.99 -13.37
CA LEU A 23 -2.78 -7.07 -14.08
C LEU A 23 -1.93 -6.53 -15.23
N PHE A 24 -2.43 -5.49 -15.91
CA PHE A 24 -1.78 -4.80 -17.04
C PHE A 24 -1.02 -3.53 -16.62
N SER A 25 -0.77 -3.34 -15.32
CA SER A 25 -0.03 -2.21 -14.77
C SER A 25 1.35 -2.66 -14.25
N PRO A 26 2.34 -2.88 -15.14
CA PRO A 26 3.68 -3.24 -14.71
C PRO A 26 4.40 -2.09 -14.00
N GLN A 27 5.34 -2.46 -13.13
CA GLN A 27 6.32 -1.50 -12.61
C GLN A 27 7.40 -1.21 -13.66
N GLN A 28 7.89 0.04 -13.68
CA GLN A 28 8.97 0.43 -14.59
C GLN A 28 10.32 -0.05 -14.07
N VAL A 29 11.19 -0.46 -14.99
CA VAL A 29 12.60 -0.71 -14.67
C VAL A 29 13.25 0.63 -14.25
N PRO A 30 14.09 0.65 -13.20
CA PRO A 30 14.79 1.85 -12.76
C PRO A 30 15.56 2.55 -13.87
N LYS A 31 15.65 3.88 -13.80
CA LYS A 31 16.42 4.66 -14.77
C LYS A 31 17.90 4.29 -14.69
N ARG A 32 18.52 4.15 -15.86
CA ARG A 32 19.94 3.84 -15.98
C ARG A 32 20.80 4.92 -15.32
N THR A 33 21.84 4.49 -14.63
CA THR A 33 22.86 5.35 -14.04
C THR A 33 24.22 5.06 -14.67
N ARG A 34 25.23 5.85 -14.30
CA ARG A 34 26.62 5.47 -14.53
C ARG A 34 26.98 4.23 -13.69
N PRO A 35 27.99 3.45 -14.09
CA PRO A 35 28.59 2.46 -13.23
C PRO A 35 29.06 3.07 -11.90
N ALA A 36 28.92 2.30 -10.83
CA ALA A 36 29.30 2.71 -9.48
C ALA A 36 30.81 2.97 -9.39
N ALA A 37 31.16 4.09 -8.77
CA ALA A 37 32.50 4.46 -8.36
C ALA A 37 32.68 4.19 -6.85
N PRO A 38 33.92 4.16 -6.34
CA PRO A 38 34.18 4.00 -4.91
C PRO A 38 33.42 5.05 -4.09
N GLY A 39 32.55 4.61 -3.19
CA GLY A 39 31.71 5.48 -2.36
C GLY A 39 30.22 5.44 -2.69
N ASP A 40 29.86 5.15 -3.95
CA ASP A 40 28.46 5.11 -4.39
C ASP A 40 27.64 4.02 -3.66
N TRP A 41 26.36 4.31 -3.45
CA TRP A 41 25.41 3.41 -2.77
C TRP A 41 24.57 2.57 -3.73
N SER A 42 24.47 2.95 -5.01
CA SER A 42 23.66 2.23 -5.99
C SER A 42 24.17 2.43 -7.41
N GLN A 43 23.88 1.48 -8.31
CA GLN A 43 23.98 1.65 -9.76
C GLN A 43 22.87 0.89 -10.50
N VAL A 44 22.53 1.34 -11.70
CA VAL A 44 21.62 0.67 -12.63
C VAL A 44 22.28 0.62 -14.00
N ILE A 45 22.67 -0.57 -14.44
CA ILE A 45 23.36 -0.78 -15.72
C ILE A 45 22.54 -1.69 -16.63
N GLU A 46 22.71 -1.53 -17.94
CA GLU A 46 22.26 -2.54 -18.91
C GLU A 46 23.43 -3.47 -19.17
N TRP A 47 23.22 -4.76 -19.01
CA TRP A 47 24.25 -5.77 -19.19
C TRP A 47 24.15 -6.37 -20.60
N MET A 48 25.31 -6.63 -21.20
CA MET A 48 25.41 -7.32 -22.48
C MET A 48 26.19 -8.64 -22.34
N PRO A 49 25.81 -9.69 -23.08
CA PRO A 49 26.56 -10.95 -23.09
C PRO A 49 28.05 -10.74 -23.33
N GLY A 50 28.89 -11.34 -22.48
CA GLY A 50 30.35 -11.22 -22.53
C GLY A 50 30.94 -10.06 -21.72
N GLN A 51 30.12 -9.19 -21.12
CA GLN A 51 30.58 -8.22 -20.13
C GLN A 51 30.66 -8.85 -18.73
N PRO A 52 31.60 -8.42 -17.87
CA PRO A 52 31.67 -8.89 -16.50
C PRO A 52 30.42 -8.50 -15.74
N LEU A 53 30.00 -9.35 -14.81
CA LEU A 53 28.81 -9.14 -13.99
C LEU A 53 29.13 -8.20 -12.82
N PRO A 54 28.12 -7.48 -12.27
CA PRO A 54 28.35 -6.56 -11.15
C PRO A 54 28.99 -7.22 -9.92
N TRP A 55 28.60 -8.45 -9.56
CA TRP A 55 29.19 -9.19 -8.43
C TRP A 55 30.62 -9.69 -8.70
N GLU A 56 31.10 -9.66 -9.95
CA GLU A 56 32.51 -9.95 -10.28
C GLU A 56 33.42 -8.73 -10.11
N THR A 57 32.84 -7.54 -10.04
CA THR A 57 33.57 -6.25 -10.09
C THR A 57 33.35 -5.39 -8.84
N LEU A 58 32.16 -5.45 -8.25
CA LEU A 58 31.79 -4.72 -7.05
C LEU A 58 32.18 -5.49 -5.80
N VAL A 59 33.07 -4.90 -5.00
CA VAL A 59 33.56 -5.51 -3.77
C VAL A 59 32.83 -4.97 -2.54
N PRO A 60 32.65 -5.80 -1.48
CA PRO A 60 32.15 -5.35 -0.19
C PRO A 60 33.02 -4.26 0.44
N VAL A 61 32.41 -3.37 1.23
CA VAL A 61 33.10 -2.27 1.91
C VAL A 61 32.78 -2.30 3.40
N VAL A 62 33.78 -2.00 4.24
CA VAL A 62 33.59 -1.77 5.68
C VAL A 62 33.66 -0.27 5.93
N SER A 63 32.59 0.29 6.50
CA SER A 63 32.51 1.71 6.87
C SER A 63 31.92 1.83 8.28
N ASP A 64 32.54 2.64 9.14
CA ASP A 64 32.09 2.88 10.51
C ASP A 64 31.86 1.57 11.33
N GLY A 65 32.76 0.60 11.18
CA GLY A 65 32.67 -0.71 11.85
C GLY A 65 31.53 -1.61 11.36
N LYS A 66 30.76 -1.18 10.35
CA LYS A 66 29.67 -1.94 9.72
C LYS A 66 30.11 -2.47 8.37
N ARG A 67 29.78 -3.74 8.09
CA ARG A 67 30.02 -4.37 6.79
C ARG A 67 28.83 -4.10 5.86
N PHE A 68 29.15 -3.59 4.68
CA PHE A 68 28.20 -3.38 3.60
C PHE A 68 28.55 -4.32 2.44
N VAL A 69 27.52 -4.94 1.90
CA VAL A 69 27.59 -5.86 0.75
C VAL A 69 26.67 -5.35 -0.36
N TRP A 70 26.89 -5.85 -1.56
CA TRP A 70 26.04 -5.51 -2.71
C TRP A 70 24.93 -6.54 -2.84
N ARG A 71 23.73 -6.04 -3.13
CA ARG A 71 22.56 -6.83 -3.54
C ARG A 71 22.22 -6.42 -4.97
N HIS A 72 21.98 -7.40 -5.82
CA HIS A 72 21.71 -7.17 -7.24
C HIS A 72 20.30 -7.62 -7.59
N THR A 73 19.50 -6.74 -8.19
CA THR A 73 18.20 -7.08 -8.76
C THR A 73 18.34 -7.11 -10.27
N LEU A 74 18.12 -8.28 -10.86
CA LEU A 74 18.15 -8.48 -12.30
C LEU A 74 16.74 -8.30 -12.85
N TYR A 75 16.61 -7.43 -13.85
CA TYR A 75 15.42 -7.25 -14.67
C TYR A 75 15.67 -7.96 -16.00
N LEU A 76 14.92 -9.03 -16.25
CA LEU A 76 15.13 -9.99 -17.33
C LEU A 76 14.12 -9.76 -18.45
N GLY A 77 14.57 -9.78 -19.70
CA GLY A 77 13.73 -9.58 -20.87
C GLY A 77 13.06 -8.21 -20.88
N VAL A 78 13.88 -7.16 -20.89
CA VAL A 78 13.43 -5.76 -20.80
C VAL A 78 12.78 -5.32 -22.12
N TYR A 79 11.51 -4.95 -22.05
CA TYR A 79 10.68 -4.59 -23.21
C TYR A 79 10.11 -3.18 -23.09
N ASP A 80 9.71 -2.61 -24.23
CA ASP A 80 9.06 -1.30 -24.29
C ASP A 80 7.57 -1.41 -23.97
N LEU A 81 7.11 -0.61 -23.00
CA LEU A 81 5.70 -0.60 -22.59
C LEU A 81 4.78 -0.20 -23.75
N GLU A 82 5.22 0.68 -24.64
CA GLU A 82 4.44 1.10 -25.81
C GLU A 82 4.08 -0.08 -26.70
N ASN A 83 5.02 -1.01 -26.89
CA ASN A 83 4.78 -2.22 -27.68
C ASN A 83 3.73 -3.11 -27.01
N ALA A 84 3.79 -3.30 -25.69
CA ALA A 84 2.81 -4.08 -24.96
C ALA A 84 1.40 -3.44 -25.02
N TYR A 85 1.31 -2.11 -24.91
CA TYR A 85 0.05 -1.38 -25.04
C TYR A 85 -0.59 -1.55 -26.42
N GLN A 86 0.18 -1.69 -27.50
CA GLN A 86 -0.37 -1.96 -28.83
C GLN A 86 -1.13 -3.31 -28.89
N TYR A 87 -0.68 -4.33 -28.16
CA TYR A 87 -1.40 -5.61 -28.07
C TYR A 87 -2.70 -5.48 -27.27
N LEU A 88 -2.66 -4.72 -26.18
CA LEU A 88 -3.87 -4.43 -25.39
C LEU A 88 -4.90 -3.68 -26.23
N HIS A 89 -4.46 -2.72 -27.03
CA HIS A 89 -5.32 -1.95 -27.93
C HIS A 89 -6.02 -2.80 -29.01
N ARG A 90 -5.31 -3.80 -29.55
CA ARG A 90 -5.88 -4.72 -30.52
C ARG A 90 -6.92 -5.64 -29.88
N ALA A 91 -6.72 -6.01 -28.60
CA ALA A 91 -7.61 -6.91 -27.87
C ALA A 91 -8.85 -6.20 -27.30
N PHE A 92 -8.69 -4.98 -26.80
CA PHE A 92 -9.73 -4.13 -26.24
C PHE A 92 -9.89 -2.92 -27.16
N THR A 93 -10.87 -2.98 -28.07
CA THR A 93 -11.14 -1.94 -29.07
C THR A 93 -11.07 -0.51 -28.53
N ASN A 94 -10.54 0.40 -29.35
CA ASN A 94 -10.61 1.85 -29.22
C ASN A 94 -11.96 2.33 -28.64
N ASP A 95 -11.97 2.73 -27.36
CA ASP A 95 -13.01 3.61 -26.84
C ASP A 95 -12.56 5.05 -27.06
N ARG A 96 -13.42 5.87 -27.68
CA ARG A 96 -13.11 7.28 -27.95
C ARG A 96 -13.04 8.12 -26.68
N ASP A 97 -13.60 7.61 -25.58
CA ASP A 97 -13.65 8.28 -24.29
C ASP A 97 -12.57 7.77 -23.31
N ALA A 98 -11.72 6.83 -23.73
CA ALA A 98 -10.59 6.38 -22.92
C ALA A 98 -9.49 7.45 -22.91
N PHE A 99 -9.26 8.06 -21.75
CA PHE A 99 -8.12 8.93 -21.51
C PHE A 99 -6.83 8.10 -21.54
N ASP A 100 -6.01 8.32 -22.57
CA ASP A 100 -4.84 7.50 -22.87
C ASP A 100 -3.56 8.24 -22.47
N GLU A 101 -3.36 8.42 -21.16
CA GLU A 101 -2.05 8.81 -20.66
C GLU A 101 -1.19 7.54 -20.71
N ARG A 102 -0.40 7.39 -21.78
CA ARG A 102 0.54 6.29 -21.94
C ARG A 102 1.86 6.70 -21.30
N PRO A 103 2.15 6.28 -20.06
CA PRO A 103 3.52 6.41 -19.59
C PRO A 103 4.40 5.53 -20.47
N GLY A 104 5.19 6.17 -21.34
CA GLY A 104 6.29 5.50 -22.02
C GLY A 104 7.29 4.96 -20.99
N GLY A 105 8.19 4.10 -21.44
CA GLY A 105 9.21 3.52 -20.57
C GLY A 105 9.42 2.04 -20.85
N ILE A 106 10.16 1.41 -19.95
CA ILE A 106 10.53 0.01 -20.06
C ILE A 106 10.10 -0.77 -18.83
N SER A 107 9.67 -2.00 -19.04
CA SER A 107 9.46 -2.99 -17.99
C SER A 107 10.20 -4.28 -18.34
N ALA A 108 10.06 -5.32 -17.52
CA ALA A 108 10.77 -6.59 -17.69
C ALA A 108 9.82 -7.78 -17.66
N CYS A 109 10.20 -8.88 -18.31
CA CYS A 109 9.46 -10.14 -18.28
C CYS A 109 9.49 -10.79 -16.90
N ALA A 110 10.62 -10.68 -16.20
CA ALA A 110 10.82 -11.25 -14.88
C ALA A 110 11.91 -10.48 -14.14
N GLY A 111 12.06 -10.77 -12.86
CA GLY A 111 13.26 -10.41 -12.13
C GLY A 111 13.61 -11.38 -11.03
N VAL A 112 14.86 -11.33 -10.61
CA VAL A 112 15.43 -12.16 -9.55
C VAL A 112 16.44 -11.34 -8.76
N GLN A 113 16.69 -11.72 -7.51
CA GLN A 113 17.78 -11.15 -6.73
C GLN A 113 18.97 -12.10 -6.67
N VAL A 114 20.16 -11.49 -6.73
CA VAL A 114 21.46 -12.15 -6.64
C VAL A 114 22.26 -11.43 -5.55
N ASP A 115 22.92 -12.21 -4.70
CA ASP A 115 23.77 -11.68 -3.65
C ASP A 115 25.15 -11.21 -4.18
N GLY A 116 25.98 -10.66 -3.29
CA GLY A 116 27.31 -10.16 -3.65
C GLY A 116 28.30 -11.23 -4.10
N ASP A 117 27.98 -12.52 -3.91
CA ASP A 117 28.79 -13.66 -4.35
C ASP A 117 28.27 -14.28 -5.65
N GLY A 118 27.22 -13.69 -6.25
CA GLY A 118 26.63 -14.19 -7.50
C GLY A 118 25.67 -15.36 -7.30
N GLN A 119 25.20 -15.63 -6.07
CA GLN A 119 24.20 -16.67 -5.80
C GLN A 119 22.79 -16.09 -5.84
N LEU A 120 21.84 -16.86 -6.37
CA LEU A 120 20.43 -16.48 -6.36
C LEU A 120 19.89 -16.47 -4.93
N VAL A 121 19.17 -15.42 -4.58
CA VAL A 121 18.45 -15.32 -3.31
C VAL A 121 17.16 -16.15 -3.43
N PRO A 122 17.00 -17.24 -2.66
CA PRO A 122 15.83 -18.12 -2.81
C PRO A 122 14.52 -17.38 -2.57
N GLY A 123 13.51 -17.65 -3.40
CA GLY A 123 12.20 -17.00 -3.30
C GLY A 123 12.15 -15.55 -3.76
N SER A 124 13.22 -15.02 -4.36
CA SER A 124 13.25 -13.66 -4.93
C SER A 124 12.76 -13.54 -6.37
N ALA A 125 12.47 -14.68 -7.00
CA ALA A 125 12.06 -14.73 -8.39
C ALA A 125 10.61 -14.25 -8.58
N VAL A 126 10.45 -13.26 -9.46
CA VAL A 126 9.16 -12.62 -9.77
C VAL A 126 8.93 -12.66 -11.28
N LEU A 127 7.77 -13.15 -11.70
CA LEU A 127 7.32 -13.11 -13.09
C LEU A 127 6.41 -11.90 -13.31
N SER A 128 6.54 -11.21 -14.45
CA SER A 128 5.67 -10.09 -14.82
C SER A 128 4.26 -10.56 -15.14
N THR A 129 3.28 -10.05 -14.40
CA THR A 129 1.86 -10.29 -14.65
C THR A 129 1.42 -9.70 -15.98
N SER A 130 1.89 -8.49 -16.30
CA SER A 130 1.48 -7.77 -17.50
C SER A 130 1.98 -8.47 -18.76
N LEU A 131 3.26 -8.86 -18.79
CA LEU A 131 3.82 -9.48 -19.98
C LEU A 131 3.28 -10.90 -20.18
N TRP A 132 3.09 -11.65 -19.09
CA TRP A 132 2.37 -12.92 -19.13
C TRP A 132 0.94 -12.77 -19.70
N ALA A 133 0.20 -11.75 -19.24
CA ALA A 133 -1.15 -11.51 -19.70
C ALA A 133 -1.20 -11.07 -21.18
N VAL A 134 -0.27 -10.22 -21.60
CA VAL A 134 -0.10 -9.81 -23.01
C VAL A 134 0.25 -11.01 -23.90
N ALA A 135 1.15 -11.90 -23.46
CA ALA A 135 1.49 -13.11 -24.21
C ALA A 135 0.24 -13.97 -24.49
N ARG A 136 -0.68 -14.08 -23.53
CA ARG A 136 -1.94 -14.82 -23.72
C ARG A 136 -2.90 -14.14 -24.69
N LEU A 137 -3.01 -12.81 -24.64
CA LEU A 137 -3.81 -12.04 -25.59
C LEU A 137 -3.27 -12.22 -27.01
N ALA A 138 -1.96 -12.08 -27.18
CA ALA A 138 -1.27 -12.13 -28.45
C ALA A 138 -1.29 -13.55 -29.07
N ALA A 139 -0.85 -14.57 -28.32
CA ALA A 139 -0.63 -15.90 -28.87
C ALA A 139 -1.90 -16.77 -28.93
N ARG A 140 -2.92 -16.48 -28.09
CA ARG A 140 -4.09 -17.37 -27.95
C ARG A 140 -5.43 -16.69 -28.23
N SER A 141 -5.44 -15.39 -28.54
CA SER A 141 -6.65 -14.57 -28.70
C SER A 141 -7.66 -14.78 -27.56
N GLN A 142 -7.16 -15.09 -26.36
CA GLN A 142 -8.00 -15.38 -25.20
C GLN A 142 -8.49 -14.08 -24.59
N ARG A 143 -9.77 -14.01 -24.27
CA ARG A 143 -10.27 -12.91 -23.43
C ARG A 143 -9.87 -13.16 -21.98
N PRO A 144 -9.60 -12.11 -21.19
CA PRO A 144 -9.36 -12.27 -19.77
C PRO A 144 -10.54 -12.96 -19.09
N SER A 145 -10.22 -13.89 -18.20
CA SER A 145 -11.18 -14.62 -17.38
C SER A 145 -10.74 -14.62 -15.93
N SER A 146 -11.66 -14.94 -15.02
CA SER A 146 -11.33 -15.09 -13.61
C SER A 146 -10.30 -16.19 -13.33
N SER A 147 -10.12 -17.17 -14.23
CA SER A 147 -9.13 -18.25 -14.09
C SER A 147 -7.69 -17.79 -14.29
N TRP A 148 -7.48 -16.62 -14.91
CA TRP A 148 -6.13 -16.10 -15.17
C TRP A 148 -5.31 -15.92 -13.90
N ILE A 149 -5.95 -15.72 -12.75
CA ILE A 149 -5.23 -15.59 -11.49
C ILE A 149 -4.49 -16.88 -11.11
N THR A 150 -5.21 -18.00 -11.03
CA THR A 150 -4.64 -19.30 -10.69
C THR A 150 -3.65 -19.77 -11.75
N GLU A 151 -3.90 -19.44 -13.01
CA GLU A 151 -3.00 -19.77 -14.11
C GLU A 151 -1.70 -18.93 -14.07
N PHE A 152 -1.78 -17.67 -13.65
CA PHE A 152 -0.61 -16.83 -13.41
C PHE A 152 0.16 -17.33 -12.18
N ASP A 153 -0.51 -17.60 -11.06
CA ASP A 153 0.14 -18.12 -9.85
C ASP A 153 0.92 -19.41 -10.14
N ALA A 154 0.34 -20.31 -10.93
CA ALA A 154 1.03 -21.52 -11.38
C ALA A 154 2.23 -21.22 -12.29
N ALA A 155 2.15 -20.19 -13.15
CA ALA A 155 3.29 -19.77 -13.97
C ALA A 155 4.39 -19.11 -13.13
N ALA A 156 4.04 -18.19 -12.23
CA ALA A 156 4.97 -17.54 -11.31
C ALA A 156 5.67 -18.57 -10.42
N HIS A 157 4.94 -19.54 -9.87
CA HIS A 157 5.52 -20.61 -9.06
C HIS A 157 6.51 -21.47 -9.87
N ARG A 158 6.14 -21.88 -11.10
CA ARG A 158 7.07 -22.61 -11.98
C ARG A 158 8.32 -21.80 -12.30
N PHE A 159 8.20 -20.49 -12.55
CA PHE A 159 9.34 -19.63 -12.77
C PHE A 159 10.25 -19.60 -11.54
N ALA A 160 9.67 -19.42 -10.35
CA ALA A 160 10.42 -19.41 -9.10
C ALA A 160 11.16 -20.73 -8.84
N GLU A 161 10.49 -21.88 -8.98
CA GLU A 161 11.14 -23.19 -8.82
C GLU A 161 12.31 -23.40 -9.80
N MET A 162 12.12 -23.01 -11.07
CA MET A 162 13.15 -23.16 -12.09
C MET A 162 14.32 -22.18 -11.90
N ALA A 163 14.04 -20.97 -11.41
CA ALA A 163 15.05 -19.97 -11.09
C ALA A 163 15.88 -20.43 -9.88
N ASP A 164 15.23 -20.85 -8.79
CA ASP A 164 15.90 -21.27 -7.55
C ASP A 164 16.81 -22.51 -7.74
N CYS A 165 16.51 -23.38 -8.72
CA CYS A 165 17.34 -24.54 -9.05
C CYS A 165 18.40 -24.26 -10.14
N GLY A 166 18.38 -23.06 -10.73
CA GLY A 166 19.20 -22.70 -11.89
C GLY A 166 20.52 -22.02 -11.52
N GLU A 167 21.31 -21.74 -12.55
CA GLU A 167 22.48 -20.86 -12.42
C GLU A 167 22.04 -19.39 -12.49
N ALA A 168 22.78 -18.50 -11.82
CA ALA A 168 22.58 -17.04 -11.87
C ALA A 168 23.02 -16.41 -13.22
N SER A 169 22.74 -17.08 -14.33
CA SER A 169 23.03 -16.61 -15.68
C SER A 169 21.87 -15.78 -16.21
N PRO A 170 22.05 -14.47 -16.47
CA PRO A 170 20.95 -13.62 -16.93
C PRO A 170 20.28 -14.11 -18.22
N SER A 171 21.06 -14.63 -19.17
CA SER A 171 20.53 -15.18 -20.43
C SER A 171 19.71 -16.45 -20.20
N ALA A 172 20.19 -17.36 -19.34
CA ALA A 172 19.45 -18.59 -19.04
C ALA A 172 18.12 -18.29 -18.32
N LEU A 173 18.16 -17.39 -17.34
CA LEU A 173 16.97 -16.96 -16.60
C LEU A 173 15.97 -16.22 -17.50
N THR A 174 16.44 -15.40 -18.44
CA THR A 174 15.58 -14.73 -19.44
C THR A 174 14.88 -15.76 -20.32
N ALA A 175 15.60 -16.78 -20.81
CA ALA A 175 15.00 -17.85 -21.62
C ALA A 175 13.96 -18.68 -20.84
N VAL A 176 14.20 -18.93 -19.55
CA VAL A 176 13.20 -19.59 -18.68
C VAL A 176 11.97 -18.69 -18.47
N ALA A 177 12.19 -17.40 -18.18
CA ALA A 177 11.11 -16.43 -18.01
C ALA A 177 10.22 -16.35 -19.25
N HIS A 178 10.82 -16.28 -20.44
CA HIS A 178 10.05 -16.20 -21.68
C HIS A 178 9.23 -17.46 -21.96
N ARG A 179 9.81 -18.64 -21.71
CA ARG A 179 9.11 -19.92 -21.89
C ARG A 179 7.92 -20.05 -20.94
N VAL A 180 8.10 -19.67 -19.68
CA VAL A 180 7.07 -19.77 -18.65
C VAL A 180 5.97 -18.71 -18.86
N SER A 181 6.34 -17.50 -19.28
CA SER A 181 5.37 -16.46 -19.63
C SER A 181 4.63 -16.74 -20.94
N GLY A 182 5.27 -17.49 -21.86
CA GLY A 182 4.80 -17.73 -23.22
C GLY A 182 5.09 -16.58 -24.17
N ILE A 183 5.88 -15.58 -23.76
CA ILE A 183 6.21 -14.42 -24.60
C ILE A 183 7.13 -14.78 -25.77
N ASP A 184 7.81 -15.94 -25.73
CA ASP A 184 8.61 -16.48 -26.85
C ASP A 184 7.81 -16.54 -28.17
N ALA A 185 6.48 -16.61 -28.10
CA ALA A 185 5.61 -16.60 -29.28
C ALA A 185 5.35 -15.19 -29.85
N VAL A 186 5.92 -14.14 -29.26
CA VAL A 186 5.70 -12.73 -29.57
C VAL A 186 7.04 -12.02 -29.76
N ASP A 187 7.62 -12.17 -30.95
CA ASP A 187 8.97 -11.70 -31.30
C ASP A 187 9.25 -10.23 -30.91
N GLU A 188 8.25 -9.35 -31.05
CA GLU A 188 8.36 -7.91 -30.75
C GLU A 188 8.58 -7.60 -29.25
N LEU A 189 8.22 -8.54 -28.37
CA LEU A 189 8.26 -8.39 -26.91
C LEU A 189 9.23 -9.37 -26.23
N ALA A 190 9.66 -10.43 -26.92
CA ALA A 190 10.65 -11.40 -26.45
C ALA A 190 12.09 -10.84 -26.49
N SER A 191 12.34 -9.76 -25.74
CA SER A 191 13.65 -9.11 -25.72
C SER A 191 14.68 -9.89 -24.91
N GLU A 192 15.94 -9.93 -25.34
CA GLU A 192 17.05 -10.50 -24.54
C GLU A 192 17.76 -9.46 -23.66
N ARG A 193 17.23 -8.23 -23.59
CA ARG A 193 17.84 -7.14 -22.82
C ARG A 193 17.74 -7.41 -21.33
N VAL A 194 18.84 -7.16 -20.60
CA VAL A 194 18.92 -7.30 -19.15
C VAL A 194 19.38 -6.01 -18.53
N VAL A 195 18.67 -5.55 -17.49
CA VAL A 195 19.08 -4.43 -16.65
C VAL A 195 19.37 -4.95 -15.25
N ILE A 196 20.46 -4.49 -14.64
CA ILE A 196 20.87 -4.90 -13.29
C ILE A 196 20.95 -3.66 -12.41
N LYS A 197 20.09 -3.62 -11.39
CA LYS A 197 20.20 -2.67 -10.27
C LYS A 197 21.11 -3.30 -9.21
N SER A 198 22.09 -2.57 -8.72
CA SER A 198 22.93 -2.99 -7.61
C SER A 198 22.80 -1.96 -6.49
N ASP A 199 22.38 -2.39 -5.31
CA ASP A 199 22.25 -1.54 -4.12
C ASP A 199 23.21 -2.02 -3.04
N ARG A 200 23.84 -1.05 -2.35
CA ARG A 200 24.70 -1.33 -1.20
C ARG A 200 23.85 -1.40 0.06
N VAL A 201 23.82 -2.56 0.69
CA VAL A 201 23.01 -2.84 1.88
C VAL A 201 23.88 -3.29 3.05
N ARG A 202 23.34 -3.20 4.27
CA ARG A 202 24.00 -3.80 5.44
C ARG A 202 24.00 -5.32 5.29
N ASP A 203 25.07 -5.98 5.73
CA ASP A 203 25.24 -7.44 5.61
C ASP A 203 24.04 -8.24 6.15
N ARG A 204 23.45 -7.78 7.27
CA ARG A 204 22.24 -8.38 7.87
C ARG A 204 20.97 -8.28 7.02
N GLU A 205 20.94 -7.36 6.06
CA GLU A 205 19.83 -7.07 5.15
C GLU A 205 20.06 -7.65 3.74
N ALA A 206 21.22 -8.26 3.50
CA ALA A 206 21.60 -8.80 2.19
C ALA A 206 20.63 -9.86 1.66
N GLY A 207 20.14 -10.73 2.55
CA GLY A 207 19.16 -11.77 2.22
C GLY A 207 17.70 -11.35 2.32
N GLN A 208 17.41 -10.05 2.49
CA GLN A 208 16.03 -9.57 2.49
C GLN A 208 15.47 -9.65 1.08
N VAL A 209 14.48 -10.53 0.90
CA VAL A 209 13.73 -10.68 -0.34
C VAL A 209 12.82 -9.47 -0.52
N ASP A 210 12.91 -8.84 -1.67
CA ASP A 210 11.93 -7.88 -2.16
C ASP A 210 11.29 -8.48 -3.42
N THR A 211 9.98 -8.71 -3.37
CA THR A 211 9.18 -9.30 -4.45
C THR A 211 8.28 -8.30 -5.15
N ASP A 212 8.19 -7.07 -4.62
CA ASP A 212 7.15 -6.11 -4.99
C ASP A 212 7.65 -5.09 -6.04
N PHE A 213 8.73 -5.42 -6.73
CA PHE A 213 9.44 -4.50 -7.64
C PHE A 213 9.00 -4.59 -9.10
N LEU A 214 8.18 -5.59 -9.50
CA LEU A 214 7.84 -5.84 -10.90
C LEU A 214 6.32 -5.79 -11.19
N ASN A 215 5.50 -6.22 -10.25
CA ASN A 215 4.05 -6.29 -10.40
C ASN A 215 3.37 -5.18 -9.57
N SER A 216 2.10 -4.89 -9.87
CA SER A 216 1.32 -3.98 -9.04
C SER A 216 1.16 -4.52 -7.62
N PHE A 217 1.42 -3.64 -6.64
CA PHE A 217 1.27 -3.91 -5.21
C PHE A 217 -0.17 -4.31 -4.83
N PHE A 218 -1.18 -3.88 -5.60
CA PHE A 218 -2.59 -4.13 -5.29
C PHE A 218 -3.09 -5.51 -5.73
N LEU A 219 -2.32 -6.27 -6.52
CA LEU A 219 -2.83 -7.49 -7.16
C LEU A 219 -3.19 -8.60 -6.17
N SER A 220 -2.32 -8.88 -5.21
CA SER A 220 -2.52 -9.89 -4.16
C SER A 220 -3.66 -9.49 -3.22
N ASP A 221 -3.76 -8.21 -2.87
CA ASP A 221 -4.82 -7.68 -2.03
C ASP A 221 -6.18 -7.78 -2.74
N LEU A 222 -6.27 -7.37 -4.01
CA LEU A 222 -7.49 -7.50 -4.81
C LEU A 222 -7.89 -8.97 -4.99
N ALA A 223 -6.93 -9.87 -5.16
CA ALA A 223 -7.18 -11.31 -5.20
C ALA A 223 -7.84 -11.81 -3.92
N THR A 224 -7.28 -11.44 -2.77
CA THR A 224 -7.77 -11.82 -1.44
C THR A 224 -9.19 -11.29 -1.22
N VAL A 225 -9.43 -10.02 -1.51
CA VAL A 225 -10.75 -9.38 -1.37
C VAL A 225 -11.78 -10.05 -2.28
N ARG A 226 -11.41 -10.45 -3.50
CA ARG A 226 -12.30 -11.18 -4.42
C ARG A 226 -12.70 -12.54 -3.86
N GLU A 227 -11.75 -13.30 -3.32
CA GLU A 227 -12.03 -14.60 -2.69
C GLU A 227 -12.92 -14.47 -1.46
N ASP A 228 -12.70 -13.45 -0.63
CA ASP A 228 -13.57 -13.17 0.51
C ASP A 228 -15.00 -12.88 0.09
N ILE A 229 -15.21 -12.04 -0.92
CA ILE A 229 -16.56 -11.75 -1.43
C ILE A 229 -17.19 -13.01 -2.06
N ARG A 230 -16.43 -13.85 -2.77
CA ARG A 230 -16.91 -15.14 -3.30
C ARG A 230 -17.34 -16.07 -2.16
N ALA A 231 -16.63 -16.06 -1.05
CA ALA A 231 -16.96 -16.82 0.15
C ALA A 231 -18.07 -16.18 1.01
N GLY A 232 -18.69 -15.09 0.54
CA GLY A 232 -19.76 -14.39 1.25
C GLY A 232 -19.30 -13.47 2.39
N ARG A 233 -17.99 -13.25 2.51
CA ARG A 233 -17.40 -12.31 3.47
C ARG A 233 -17.20 -10.96 2.80
N CYS A 234 -18.02 -9.98 3.13
CA CYS A 234 -17.86 -8.61 2.64
C CYS A 234 -18.02 -7.64 3.81
N PRO A 235 -16.95 -6.96 4.25
CA PRO A 235 -17.03 -5.95 5.29
C PRO A 235 -18.00 -4.82 4.92
N VAL A 236 -18.71 -4.26 5.91
CA VAL A 236 -19.70 -3.20 5.70
C VAL A 236 -19.11 -1.99 4.97
N ALA A 237 -17.90 -1.57 5.35
CA ALA A 237 -17.21 -0.45 4.71
C ALA A 237 -16.98 -0.69 3.20
N LEU A 238 -16.51 -1.88 2.83
CA LEU A 238 -16.29 -2.26 1.43
C LEU A 238 -17.61 -2.41 0.67
N ALA A 239 -18.63 -2.99 1.32
CA ALA A 239 -19.96 -3.09 0.74
C ALA A 239 -20.52 -1.69 0.42
N SER A 240 -20.41 -0.75 1.36
CA SER A 240 -20.81 0.65 1.17
C SER A 240 -20.03 1.33 0.04
N TYR A 241 -18.72 1.12 -0.03
CA TYR A 241 -17.86 1.70 -1.08
C TYR A 241 -18.22 1.18 -2.48
N LEU A 242 -18.44 -0.13 -2.62
CA LEU A 242 -18.77 -0.78 -3.90
C LEU A 242 -20.28 -0.78 -4.21
N THR A 243 -21.07 0.03 -3.49
CA THR A 243 -22.52 0.07 -3.70
C THR A 243 -22.84 0.79 -5.01
N GLU A 244 -23.65 0.13 -5.83
CA GLU A 244 -24.16 0.69 -7.08
C GLU A 244 -25.05 1.91 -6.80
N SER A 245 -24.64 3.08 -7.30
CA SER A 245 -25.44 4.31 -7.27
C SER A 245 -26.29 4.39 -8.54
N GLY A 246 -27.60 4.15 -8.45
CA GLY A 246 -28.52 4.23 -9.59
C GLY A 246 -29.91 3.66 -9.32
N PRO A 247 -30.87 3.80 -10.25
CA PRO A 247 -32.27 3.41 -10.06
C PRO A 247 -32.50 1.90 -9.82
N HIS A 248 -31.46 1.07 -10.00
CA HIS A 248 -31.49 -0.38 -9.78
C HIS A 248 -30.49 -0.84 -8.69
N GLY A 249 -29.80 0.11 -8.05
CA GLY A 249 -28.77 -0.14 -7.05
C GLY A 249 -29.31 -0.42 -5.65
N SER A 250 -28.43 -0.89 -4.76
CA SER A 250 -28.74 -1.10 -3.33
C SER A 250 -28.51 0.16 -2.47
N ALA A 251 -28.01 1.24 -3.09
CA ALA A 251 -27.85 2.52 -2.41
C ALA A 251 -29.22 2.99 -1.88
N PRO A 252 -29.25 3.73 -0.75
CA PRO A 252 -30.46 4.41 -0.34
C PRO A 252 -31.00 5.20 -1.54
N ALA A 253 -32.32 5.14 -1.77
CA ALA A 253 -32.95 5.95 -2.81
C ALA A 253 -32.49 7.41 -2.68
N ALA A 254 -32.46 8.18 -3.78
CA ALA A 254 -32.05 9.59 -3.72
C ALA A 254 -32.81 10.38 -2.63
N ASP A 255 -34.07 10.00 -2.37
CA ASP A 255 -34.93 10.56 -1.31
C ASP A 255 -34.52 10.21 0.13
N ALA A 256 -33.57 9.29 0.33
CA ALA A 256 -33.01 8.93 1.63
C ALA A 256 -31.64 9.60 1.89
N ARG A 257 -31.17 10.48 1.00
CA ARG A 257 -29.94 11.25 1.17
C ARG A 257 -30.29 12.66 1.62
N THR A 258 -29.75 13.09 2.75
CA THR A 258 -29.84 14.47 3.22
C THR A 258 -28.90 15.38 2.42
N ASP A 259 -29.41 16.47 1.86
CA ASP A 259 -28.59 17.55 1.28
C ASP A 259 -28.16 18.47 2.41
N VAL A 260 -27.02 18.15 3.03
CA VAL A 260 -26.46 18.94 4.13
C VAL A 260 -26.19 20.41 3.76
N MET A 261 -26.23 20.79 2.47
CA MET A 261 -26.14 22.19 2.03
C MET A 261 -27.46 22.96 2.16
N LYS A 262 -28.60 22.28 2.22
CA LYS A 262 -29.95 22.88 2.24
C LYS A 262 -30.76 22.51 3.49
N ASP A 263 -30.51 21.34 4.06
CA ASP A 263 -31.29 20.78 5.16
C ASP A 263 -30.68 21.20 6.51
N ASP A 264 -30.89 22.46 6.90
CA ASP A 264 -30.30 23.04 8.11
C ASP A 264 -30.76 22.34 9.39
N ASP A 265 -31.98 21.78 9.43
CA ASP A 265 -32.50 21.07 10.60
C ASP A 265 -31.70 19.80 10.91
N ASP A 266 -31.34 19.02 9.88
CA ASP A 266 -30.51 17.82 10.03
C ASP A 266 -29.09 18.17 10.47
N VAL A 267 -28.53 19.26 9.92
CA VAL A 267 -27.21 19.77 10.33
C VAL A 267 -27.23 20.22 11.79
N ASN A 268 -28.24 20.99 12.20
CA ASN A 268 -28.40 21.49 13.57
C ASN A 268 -28.60 20.35 14.57
N ALA A 269 -29.35 19.31 14.20
CA ALA A 269 -29.49 18.10 15.00
C ALA A 269 -28.13 17.38 15.17
N GLY A 270 -27.36 17.25 14.08
CA GLY A 270 -26.05 16.59 14.08
C GLY A 270 -24.96 17.35 14.84
N VAL A 271 -25.10 18.67 15.04
CA VAL A 271 -24.17 19.51 15.82
C VAL A 271 -24.72 19.95 17.17
N GLY A 272 -25.85 19.37 17.61
CA GLY A 272 -26.47 19.71 18.89
C GLY A 272 -25.51 19.49 20.07
N ALA A 273 -25.70 20.25 21.16
CA ALA A 273 -24.79 20.23 22.30
C ALA A 273 -24.57 18.85 22.94
N HIS A 274 -25.54 17.95 22.83
CA HIS A 274 -25.47 16.56 23.30
C HIS A 274 -24.55 15.66 22.47
N ARG A 275 -24.16 16.10 21.27
CA ARG A 275 -23.25 15.41 20.34
C ARG A 275 -21.84 16.01 20.34
N ILE A 276 -21.55 16.95 21.24
CA ILE A 276 -20.21 17.52 21.33
C ILE A 276 -19.30 16.46 21.95
N PRO A 277 -18.21 16.03 21.27
CA PRO A 277 -17.30 15.04 21.81
C PRO A 277 -16.67 15.52 23.11
N ALA A 278 -16.46 14.60 24.05
CA ALA A 278 -15.81 14.92 25.32
C ALA A 278 -14.35 15.38 25.13
N GLY A 279 -13.70 14.93 24.06
CA GLY A 279 -12.36 15.33 23.67
C GLY A 279 -12.35 16.35 22.54
N ARG A 280 -11.60 17.43 22.72
CA ARG A 280 -11.23 18.39 21.67
C ARG A 280 -9.73 18.57 21.70
N TRP A 281 -9.11 18.76 20.55
CA TRP A 281 -7.68 19.05 20.52
C TRP A 281 -7.39 20.32 21.33
N SER A 282 -6.22 20.38 21.98
CA SER A 282 -5.81 21.52 22.82
C SER A 282 -5.37 22.74 21.99
N SER A 283 -6.11 23.02 20.92
CA SER A 283 -5.97 24.19 20.07
C SER A 283 -6.58 25.42 20.74
N ALA A 284 -6.32 26.58 20.13
CA ALA A 284 -6.87 27.83 20.61
C ALA A 284 -8.41 27.78 20.60
N PRO A 285 -9.11 28.12 21.70
CA PRO A 285 -10.57 28.13 21.77
C PRO A 285 -11.26 29.07 20.79
N GLN A 286 -10.52 30.06 20.26
CA GLN A 286 -11.00 30.96 19.21
C GLN A 286 -11.02 30.28 17.82
N HIS A 287 -10.27 29.19 17.66
CA HIS A 287 -10.17 28.42 16.43
C HIS A 287 -11.06 27.18 16.53
N THR A 288 -12.38 27.41 16.56
CA THR A 288 -13.37 26.33 16.52
C THR A 288 -13.52 25.77 15.11
N LEU A 289 -13.97 24.52 15.02
CA LEU A 289 -14.38 23.95 13.74
C LEU A 289 -15.56 24.77 13.17
N ALA A 290 -15.59 24.91 11.85
CA ALA A 290 -16.77 25.37 11.16
C ALA A 290 -17.91 24.36 11.34
N LEU A 291 -19.16 24.82 11.26
CA LEU A 291 -20.36 24.01 11.52
C LEU A 291 -20.33 22.62 10.84
N ARG A 292 -19.98 22.57 9.56
CA ARG A 292 -19.95 21.34 8.76
C ARG A 292 -18.76 20.43 9.08
N GLN A 293 -17.64 21.00 9.52
CA GLN A 293 -16.52 20.22 10.03
C GLN A 293 -16.90 19.58 11.37
N GLN A 294 -17.58 20.34 12.25
CA GLN A 294 -18.08 19.80 13.52
C GLN A 294 -19.11 18.69 13.28
N LEU A 295 -20.03 18.87 12.32
CA LEU A 295 -20.95 17.82 11.90
C LEU A 295 -20.19 16.55 11.51
N ALA A 296 -19.14 16.68 10.70
CA ALA A 296 -18.35 15.54 10.27
C ALA A 296 -17.60 14.85 11.44
N VAL A 297 -17.04 15.61 12.38
CA VAL A 297 -16.42 15.04 13.59
C VAL A 297 -17.46 14.28 14.44
N ASN A 298 -18.63 14.88 14.66
CA ASN A 298 -19.69 14.25 15.45
C ASN A 298 -20.19 12.95 14.79
N GLN A 299 -20.38 12.95 13.48
CA GLN A 299 -20.78 11.74 12.74
C GLN A 299 -19.70 10.67 12.81
N ALA A 300 -18.42 11.03 12.69
CA ALA A 300 -17.32 10.09 12.78
C ALA A 300 -17.24 9.41 14.16
N LEU A 301 -17.41 10.18 15.24
CA LEU A 301 -17.26 9.69 16.60
C LEU A 301 -18.52 9.03 17.17
N ASP A 302 -19.70 9.58 16.91
CA ASP A 302 -20.96 9.11 17.53
C ASP A 302 -21.71 8.09 16.67
N ASP A 303 -21.61 8.18 15.33
CA ASP A 303 -22.37 7.32 14.43
C ASP A 303 -21.49 6.21 13.82
N LEU A 304 -20.33 6.57 13.28
CA LEU A 304 -19.45 5.63 12.59
C LEU A 304 -18.67 4.73 13.55
N ALA A 305 -18.04 5.30 14.59
CA ALA A 305 -17.18 4.55 15.51
C ALA A 305 -17.90 3.35 16.16
N PRO A 306 -19.20 3.42 16.54
CA PRO A 306 -19.91 2.26 17.09
C PRO A 306 -20.37 1.23 16.05
N THR A 307 -20.53 1.60 14.78
CA THR A 307 -21.33 0.80 13.81
C THR A 307 -20.56 0.15 12.66
N HIS A 308 -19.25 0.38 12.53
CA HIS A 308 -18.39 -0.08 11.43
C HIS A 308 -18.90 0.36 10.05
N GLY A 309 -18.09 1.10 9.30
CA GLY A 309 -18.53 1.55 7.99
C GLY A 309 -17.54 2.45 7.28
N LEU A 310 -18.07 3.27 6.40
CA LEU A 310 -17.30 4.25 5.64
C LEU A 310 -18.02 5.59 5.70
N MET A 311 -17.24 6.63 5.93
CA MET A 311 -17.71 8.02 5.85
C MET A 311 -16.77 8.80 4.94
N GLY A 312 -17.34 9.42 3.91
CA GLY A 312 -16.62 10.32 3.02
C GLY A 312 -16.80 11.77 3.45
N VAL A 313 -15.71 12.51 3.60
CA VAL A 313 -15.73 13.96 3.85
C VAL A 313 -15.07 14.67 2.69
N ASN A 314 -15.84 15.47 1.96
CA ASN A 314 -15.29 16.28 0.88
C ASN A 314 -14.80 17.63 1.44
N GLY A 315 -13.51 17.90 1.33
CA GLY A 315 -12.88 19.12 1.81
C GLY A 315 -11.98 19.76 0.75
N PRO A 316 -12.39 20.86 0.10
CA PRO A 316 -11.53 21.64 -0.80
C PRO A 316 -10.18 22.06 -0.17
N PRO A 317 -9.18 22.46 -0.95
CA PRO A 317 -7.91 22.97 -0.40
C PRO A 317 -8.14 24.10 0.62
N GLY A 318 -7.40 24.09 1.74
CA GLY A 318 -7.52 25.09 2.80
C GLY A 318 -8.70 24.91 3.76
N THR A 319 -9.57 23.92 3.59
CA THR A 319 -10.76 23.71 4.44
C THR A 319 -10.49 22.96 5.75
N GLY A 320 -9.30 23.10 6.34
CA GLY A 320 -9.02 22.64 7.71
C GLY A 320 -9.14 21.12 7.96
N LYS A 321 -8.88 20.27 6.96
CA LYS A 321 -8.93 18.80 7.10
C LYS A 321 -8.08 18.28 8.27
N THR A 322 -6.86 18.78 8.42
CA THR A 322 -5.99 18.43 9.55
C THR A 322 -6.58 18.84 10.89
N THR A 323 -7.28 19.97 10.96
CA THR A 323 -7.96 20.42 12.19
C THR A 323 -9.09 19.46 12.57
N MET A 324 -9.86 18.99 11.60
CA MET A 324 -10.90 17.97 11.82
C MET A 324 -10.29 16.64 12.32
N LEU A 325 -9.19 16.19 11.71
CA LEU A 325 -8.48 14.98 12.14
C LEU A 325 -7.95 15.09 13.58
N ARG A 326 -7.42 16.26 13.98
CA ARG A 326 -6.98 16.51 15.37
C ARG A 326 -8.12 16.31 16.36
N ASP A 327 -9.31 16.82 16.06
CA ASP A 327 -10.46 16.68 16.95
C ASP A 327 -10.99 15.23 17.01
N ILE A 328 -10.92 14.48 15.90
CA ILE A 328 -11.22 13.03 15.91
C ILE A 328 -10.21 12.27 16.79
N VAL A 329 -8.91 12.56 16.66
CA VAL A 329 -7.86 11.95 17.49
C VAL A 329 -8.10 12.26 18.98
N ALA A 330 -8.36 13.53 19.30
CA ALA A 330 -8.65 13.95 20.67
C ALA A 330 -9.91 13.27 21.22
N GLY A 331 -10.98 13.18 20.42
CA GLY A 331 -12.22 12.49 20.77
C GLY A 331 -11.97 11.03 21.15
N ASN A 332 -11.26 10.29 20.30
CA ASN A 332 -10.91 8.88 20.55
C ASN A 332 -10.04 8.69 21.79
N VAL A 333 -8.98 9.51 21.94
CA VAL A 333 -8.07 9.42 23.09
C VAL A 333 -8.81 9.70 24.40
N VAL A 334 -9.63 10.75 24.43
CA VAL A 334 -10.38 11.13 25.63
C VAL A 334 -11.47 10.12 25.96
N GLU A 335 -12.19 9.59 24.97
CA GLU A 335 -13.21 8.58 25.22
C GLU A 335 -12.60 7.29 25.80
N ARG A 336 -11.46 6.83 25.27
CA ARG A 336 -10.73 5.71 25.87
C ARG A 336 -10.28 6.02 27.30
N ALA A 337 -9.77 7.22 27.54
CA ALA A 337 -9.34 7.66 28.87
C ALA A 337 -10.52 7.70 29.86
N ARG A 338 -11.73 8.10 29.42
CA ARG A 338 -12.94 8.06 30.25
C ARG A 338 -13.32 6.63 30.64
N ARG A 339 -13.22 5.67 29.71
CA ARG A 339 -13.48 4.26 30.01
C ARG A 339 -12.46 3.67 30.98
N LEU A 340 -11.18 4.04 30.84
CA LEU A 340 -10.14 3.67 31.81
C LEU A 340 -10.37 4.29 33.19
N ALA A 341 -10.76 5.57 33.24
CA ALA A 341 -11.02 6.29 34.48
C ALA A 341 -12.29 5.79 35.21
N ALA A 342 -13.19 5.08 34.53
CA ALA A 342 -14.35 4.44 35.13
C ALA A 342 -14.03 3.12 35.84
N LEU A 343 -12.81 2.59 35.68
CA LEU A 343 -12.36 1.40 36.40
C LEU A 343 -12.00 1.75 37.84
N GLU A 344 -12.36 0.89 38.79
CA GLU A 344 -11.97 1.06 40.19
C GLU A 344 -10.46 0.84 40.37
N ARG A 345 -9.91 -0.15 39.65
CA ARG A 345 -8.48 -0.52 39.70
C ARG A 345 -7.94 -0.74 38.30
N ALA A 346 -6.67 -0.42 38.08
CA ALA A 346 -6.03 -0.61 36.77
C ALA A 346 -6.03 -2.08 36.30
N GLU A 347 -5.97 -3.04 37.24
CA GLU A 347 -6.05 -4.47 36.95
C GLU A 347 -7.41 -4.89 36.35
N ASP A 348 -8.47 -4.14 36.61
CA ASP A 348 -9.79 -4.40 36.07
C ASP A 348 -9.84 -4.23 34.56
N ALA A 349 -8.87 -3.53 33.96
CA ALA A 349 -8.76 -3.36 32.51
C ALA A 349 -8.52 -4.69 31.77
N PHE A 350 -8.04 -5.72 32.46
CA PHE A 350 -7.64 -6.98 31.86
C PHE A 350 -8.64 -8.09 32.15
N VAL A 351 -8.87 -8.96 31.16
CA VAL A 351 -9.85 -10.06 31.25
C VAL A 351 -9.27 -11.38 30.76
N GLY A 352 -9.81 -12.48 31.29
CA GLY A 352 -9.46 -13.83 30.88
C GLY A 352 -8.00 -14.19 31.17
N GLN A 353 -7.52 -15.23 30.50
CA GLN A 353 -6.13 -15.66 30.63
C GLN A 353 -5.22 -14.89 29.67
N PRO A 354 -3.99 -14.54 30.10
CA PRO A 354 -3.00 -13.93 29.20
C PRO A 354 -2.70 -14.82 28.00
N LEU A 355 -2.55 -14.20 26.84
CA LEU A 355 -2.04 -14.85 25.64
C LEU A 355 -0.55 -15.15 25.83
N ARG A 356 -0.14 -16.39 25.57
CA ARG A 356 1.26 -16.82 25.70
C ARG A 356 1.72 -17.54 24.44
N TRP A 357 2.88 -17.15 23.94
CA TRP A 357 3.54 -17.85 22.84
C TRP A 357 5.06 -17.66 22.91
N ILE A 358 5.80 -18.49 22.18
CA ILE A 358 7.26 -18.39 22.08
C ILE A 358 7.60 -17.62 20.79
N ALA A 359 8.34 -16.52 20.93
CA ALA A 359 8.89 -15.76 19.82
C ALA A 359 10.42 -15.88 19.83
N GLY A 360 10.95 -16.79 19.02
CA GLY A 360 12.37 -17.15 19.03
C GLY A 360 12.74 -17.85 20.34
N LYS A 361 13.58 -17.20 21.16
CA LYS A 361 14.02 -17.72 22.47
C LYS A 361 13.23 -17.16 23.65
N TYR A 362 12.28 -16.25 23.40
CA TYR A 362 11.59 -15.51 24.44
C TYR A 362 10.13 -15.94 24.55
N GLU A 363 9.68 -16.23 25.77
CA GLU A 363 8.25 -16.29 26.06
C GLU A 363 7.66 -14.88 26.00
N ARG A 364 6.55 -14.74 25.29
CA ARG A 364 5.77 -13.50 25.19
C ARG A 364 4.46 -13.70 25.92
N VAL A 365 4.11 -12.73 26.77
CA VAL A 365 2.87 -12.72 27.54
C VAL A 365 2.15 -11.40 27.26
N VAL A 366 0.89 -11.48 26.81
CA VAL A 366 0.04 -10.32 26.57
C VAL A 366 -1.28 -10.50 27.30
N HIS A 367 -1.62 -9.56 28.18
CA HIS A 367 -2.89 -9.54 28.88
C HIS A 367 -3.98 -9.01 27.95
N ARG A 368 -5.11 -9.73 27.85
CA ARG A 368 -6.23 -9.28 27.03
C ARG A 368 -6.93 -8.12 27.72
N LEU A 369 -7.19 -7.06 26.98
CA LEU A 369 -7.98 -5.93 27.47
C LEU A 369 -9.47 -6.27 27.42
N ARG A 370 -10.25 -5.62 28.28
CA ARG A 370 -11.70 -5.48 28.12
C ARG A 370 -12.03 -4.95 26.72
N GLU A 371 -13.05 -5.52 26.09
CA GLU A 371 -13.45 -5.15 24.72
C GLU A 371 -13.81 -3.66 24.64
N GLU A 372 -14.39 -3.10 25.70
CA GLU A 372 -14.72 -1.69 25.80
C GLU A 372 -13.49 -0.76 25.78
N LEU A 373 -12.27 -1.28 25.97
CA LEU A 373 -11.01 -0.52 25.90
C LEU A 373 -10.29 -0.66 24.55
N THR A 374 -10.86 -1.44 23.64
CA THR A 374 -10.37 -1.69 22.27
C THR A 374 -11.21 -0.92 21.24
N GLY A 375 -10.75 -0.84 19.99
CA GLY A 375 -11.45 -0.10 18.92
C GLY A 375 -11.11 1.39 18.87
N PHE A 376 -10.12 1.82 19.64
CA PHE A 376 -9.61 3.20 19.66
C PHE A 376 -8.31 3.35 18.86
N GLU A 377 -7.82 2.26 18.29
CA GLU A 377 -6.68 2.24 17.39
C GLU A 377 -6.98 3.09 16.16
N MET A 378 -6.03 3.93 15.78
CA MET A 378 -6.16 4.84 14.65
C MET A 378 -5.03 4.59 13.68
N VAL A 379 -5.38 4.36 12.42
CA VAL A 379 -4.42 4.26 11.31
C VAL A 379 -4.70 5.42 10.37
N VAL A 380 -3.69 6.26 10.14
CA VAL A 380 -3.74 7.32 9.14
C VAL A 380 -2.89 6.89 7.95
N ALA A 381 -3.51 6.85 6.78
CA ALA A 381 -2.85 6.49 5.54
C ALA A 381 -3.08 7.58 4.48
N SER A 382 -2.12 7.76 3.58
CA SER A 382 -2.26 8.62 2.40
C SER A 382 -1.51 8.01 1.24
N ALA A 383 -1.99 8.25 0.02
CA ALA A 383 -1.28 7.90 -1.21
C ALA A 383 -0.10 8.85 -1.51
N ASN A 384 0.13 9.85 -0.66
CA ASN A 384 1.23 10.79 -0.79
C ASN A 384 2.04 10.82 0.52
N ASN A 385 3.29 10.34 0.46
CA ASN A 385 4.19 10.29 1.62
C ASN A 385 4.34 11.67 2.28
N LYS A 386 4.42 12.76 1.49
CA LYS A 386 4.47 14.13 2.01
C LYS A 386 3.22 14.50 2.82
N ALA A 387 2.05 13.98 2.44
CA ALA A 387 0.83 14.22 3.20
C ALA A 387 0.84 13.45 4.53
N VAL A 388 1.36 12.22 4.55
CA VAL A 388 1.56 11.46 5.79
C VAL A 388 2.56 12.16 6.70
N GLU A 389 3.70 12.58 6.16
CA GLU A 389 4.73 13.33 6.89
C GLU A 389 4.15 14.60 7.50
N ASN A 390 3.45 15.41 6.72
CA ASN A 390 2.80 16.63 7.21
C ASN A 390 1.85 16.32 8.36
N VAL A 391 0.98 15.30 8.24
CA VAL A 391 0.06 14.93 9.32
C VAL A 391 0.82 14.44 10.56
N SER A 392 1.84 13.60 10.38
CA SER A 392 2.63 13.02 11.47
C SER A 392 3.50 14.05 12.21
N ALA A 393 3.95 15.11 11.53
CA ALA A 393 4.69 16.21 12.13
C ALA A 393 3.77 17.28 12.73
N GLU A 394 2.68 17.62 12.04
CA GLU A 394 1.77 18.70 12.43
C GLU A 394 0.83 18.34 13.58
N ILE A 395 0.41 17.08 13.73
CA ILE A 395 -0.49 16.69 14.82
C ILE A 395 0.22 16.76 16.18
N PRO A 396 1.35 16.09 16.43
CA PRO A 396 2.01 16.08 17.74
C PRO A 396 2.86 17.33 18.02
N GLY A 397 3.09 18.20 17.03
CA GLY A 397 3.94 19.38 17.19
C GLY A 397 3.43 20.37 18.24
N ALA A 398 4.34 20.96 19.02
CA ALA A 398 3.99 21.93 20.07
C ALA A 398 3.22 23.17 19.54
N GLY A 399 3.41 23.52 18.27
CA GLY A 399 2.64 24.58 17.59
C GLY A 399 1.16 24.27 17.43
N ALA A 400 0.77 22.99 17.47
CA ALA A 400 -0.64 22.56 17.43
C ALA A 400 -1.35 22.71 18.78
N ILE A 401 -0.60 23.05 19.85
CA ILE A 401 -1.11 23.27 21.20
C ILE A 401 -1.09 24.77 21.50
N ASP A 402 -2.22 25.31 21.94
CA ASP A 402 -2.34 26.71 22.36
C ASP A 402 -1.45 26.98 23.59
N GLU A 403 -0.87 28.18 23.63
CA GLU A 403 0.03 28.62 24.69
C GLU A 403 -0.52 28.43 26.10
N ARG A 404 -1.84 28.55 26.29
CA ARG A 404 -2.48 28.36 27.60
C ARG A 404 -2.33 26.95 28.17
N TRP A 405 -2.06 25.95 27.30
CA TRP A 405 -1.92 24.55 27.68
C TRP A 405 -0.46 24.11 27.74
N ARG A 406 0.47 24.91 27.18
CA ARG A 406 1.91 24.62 27.23
C ARG A 406 2.38 24.57 28.69
N GLY A 407 3.08 23.49 29.05
CA GLY A 407 3.53 23.22 30.43
C GLY A 407 2.52 22.48 31.32
N ARG A 408 1.32 22.17 30.81
CA ARG A 408 0.37 21.22 31.45
C ARG A 408 0.22 19.91 30.67
N THR A 409 0.78 19.87 29.46
CA THR A 409 0.70 18.76 28.51
C THR A 409 2.11 18.26 28.16
N ASP A 410 2.95 18.05 29.18
CA ASP A 410 4.38 17.70 29.05
C ASP A 410 4.73 16.30 29.55
N TYR A 411 3.74 15.53 30.05
CA TYR A 411 3.96 14.21 30.65
C TYR A 411 4.75 13.23 29.75
N PHE A 412 4.64 13.36 28.42
CA PHE A 412 5.39 12.58 27.43
C PHE A 412 6.21 13.46 26.46
N SER A 413 6.60 14.68 26.85
CA SER A 413 7.32 15.59 25.96
C SER A 413 8.61 14.98 25.43
N ASP A 414 9.38 14.31 26.28
CA ASP A 414 10.69 13.75 25.91
C ASP A 414 10.54 12.63 24.86
N ILE A 415 9.53 11.78 25.04
CA ILE A 415 9.21 10.70 24.09
C ILE A 415 8.71 11.28 22.77
N ALA A 416 7.81 12.27 22.84
CA ALA A 416 7.30 12.95 21.64
C ALA A 416 8.41 13.64 20.85
N SER A 417 9.32 14.34 21.54
CA SER A 417 10.50 14.96 20.93
C SER A 417 11.42 13.93 20.30
N ALA A 418 11.73 12.83 20.99
CA ALA A 418 12.58 11.78 20.44
C ALA A 418 11.99 11.13 19.17
N LEU A 419 10.67 10.89 19.16
CA LEU A 419 9.97 10.36 17.99
C LEU A 419 9.99 11.35 16.82
N LEU A 420 9.74 12.64 17.07
CA LEU A 420 9.80 13.67 16.03
C LEU A 420 11.21 13.82 15.44
N THR A 421 12.26 13.78 16.26
CA THR A 421 13.65 13.83 15.78
C THR A 421 14.01 12.58 14.98
N ALA A 422 13.58 11.39 15.41
CA ALA A 422 13.79 10.16 14.66
C ALA A 422 13.08 10.18 13.30
N SER A 423 11.86 10.70 13.23
CA SER A 423 11.12 10.87 11.97
C SER A 423 11.75 11.91 11.04
N ALA A 424 12.31 13.00 11.57
CA ALA A 424 13.01 14.00 10.77
C ALA A 424 14.30 13.44 10.17
N ASN A 425 15.10 12.70 10.96
CA ASN A 425 16.36 12.14 10.50
C ASN A 425 16.17 10.96 9.53
N GLY A 426 15.03 10.26 9.57
CA GLY A 426 14.71 9.18 8.63
C GLY A 426 14.31 9.66 7.23
N GLY A 427 13.98 10.95 7.07
CA GLY A 427 13.68 11.57 5.77
C GLY A 427 14.89 12.15 5.06
N GLU A 428 15.97 12.45 5.78
CA GLU A 428 17.23 12.95 5.17
C GLU A 428 18.06 11.84 4.50
N ASP A 429 17.86 10.57 4.87
CA ASP A 429 18.56 9.44 4.26
C ASP A 429 17.96 9.00 2.90
N ASP A 430 16.80 9.54 2.49
CA ASP A 430 16.12 9.19 1.22
C ASP A 430 16.13 10.33 0.18
N ASP A 431 16.62 11.53 0.54
CA ASP A 431 16.85 12.63 -0.41
C ASP A 431 18.33 12.69 -0.81
N GLY A 432 18.75 11.62 -1.50
CA GLY A 432 20.03 11.57 -2.18
C GLY A 432 20.06 12.51 -3.39
N GLY A 433 20.51 13.75 -3.18
CA GLY A 433 21.23 14.49 -4.21
C GLY A 433 21.45 15.97 -3.89
N PRO A 434 22.56 16.60 -4.36
CA PRO A 434 23.66 16.06 -5.18
C PRO A 434 24.96 15.71 -4.42
#